data_AF-A0A3B0PN61-F1
#
_entry.id   AF-A0A3B0PN61-F1
#
_cell.length_a   1.000
_cell.length_b   1.000
_cell.length_c   1.000
_cell.angle_alpha   90.00
_cell.angle_beta   90.00
_cell.angle_gamma   90.00
#
_symmetry.space_group_name_H-M   'P 1'
#
loop_
_entity.id
_entity.type
_entity.pdbx_description
1 polymer ?
#
loop_
_entity_poly.entity_id
_entity_poly.type
_entity_poly.pdbx_seq_one_letter_code
_entity_poly.pdbx_strand_id
1 'polypeptide(L)' 'MEIFIEKIEHLFNKYNDTLNEINTEIEKNENELKNLLSELNGDEYDKKALDELIKILGGIKNE' A
#
# COMPACT_ATOMS: atom_id res chain seq x y z
N MET A 1 22.62 -18.52 27.13
CA MET A 1 23.08 -17.51 26.14
C MET A 1 22.40 -17.76 24.80
N GLU A 2 22.42 -19.00 24.31
CA GLU A 2 21.72 -19.47 23.10
C GLU A 2 20.21 -19.13 23.07
N ILE A 3 19.45 -19.48 24.12
CA ILE A 3 18.02 -19.15 24.27
C ILE A 3 17.71 -17.64 24.16
N PHE A 4 18.65 -16.78 24.54
CA PHE A 4 18.44 -15.33 24.45
C PHE A 4 18.61 -14.84 23.00
N ILE A 5 19.59 -15.38 22.28
CA ILE A 5 19.83 -15.07 20.87
C ILE A 5 18.63 -15.53 20.02
N GLU A 6 18.15 -16.77 20.24
CA GLU A 6 16.98 -17.31 19.55
C GLU A 6 15.73 -16.43 19.72
N LYS A 7 15.52 -15.87 20.92
CA LYS A 7 14.39 -14.97 21.19
C LYS A 7 14.50 -13.64 20.45
N ILE A 8 15.71 -13.09 20.32
CA ILE A 8 15.95 -11.85 19.58
C ILE A 8 15.74 -12.07 18.08
N GLU A 9 16.26 -13.17 17.52
CA GLU A 9 16.05 -13.54 16.12
C GLU A 9 14.56 -13.77 15.82
N HIS A 10 13.84 -14.44 16.71
CA HIS A 10 12.41 -14.63 16.58
C HIS A 10 11.63 -13.31 16.54
N LEU A 11 11.96 -12.36 17.44
CA LEU A 11 11.33 -11.04 17.45
C LEU A 11 11.67 -10.24 16.19
N PHE A 12 12.93 -10.26 15.77
CA PHE A 12 13.37 -9.60 14.55
C PHE A 12 12.58 -10.10 13.34
N ASN A 13 12.51 -11.42 13.14
CA ASN A 13 11.77 -12.02 12.04
C ASN A 13 10.30 -11.66 12.12
N LYS A 14 9.68 -11.78 13.29
CA LYS A 14 8.27 -11.42 13.49
C LYS A 14 7.98 -9.98 13.05
N TYR A 15 8.78 -9.01 13.49
CA TYR A 15 8.55 -7.61 13.13
C TYR A 15 8.85 -7.33 11.66
N ASN A 16 9.87 -7.97 11.10
CA ASN A 16 10.18 -7.88 9.68
C ASN A 16 9.01 -8.42 8.83
N ASP A 17 8.48 -9.59 9.19
CA ASP A 17 7.35 -10.22 8.52
C ASP A 17 6.10 -9.35 8.64
N THR A 18 5.78 -8.89 9.86
CA THR A 18 4.64 -7.98 10.09
C THR A 18 4.76 -6.69 9.28
N LEU A 19 5.96 -6.10 9.19
CA LEU A 19 6.17 -4.90 8.39
C LEU A 19 5.95 -5.16 6.90
N ASN A 20 6.46 -6.29 6.39
CA ASN A 20 6.28 -6.69 4.99
C ASN A 20 4.82 -6.97 4.66
N GLU A 21 4.10 -7.62 5.57
CA GLU A 21 2.66 -7.87 5.45
C GLU A 21 1.88 -6.55 5.39
N ILE A 22 2.15 -5.61 6.31
CA ILE A 22 1.51 -4.29 6.32
C ILE A 22 1.75 -3.55 5.00
N ASN A 23 3.00 -3.53 4.51
CA ASN A 23 3.32 -2.87 3.24
C ASN A 23 2.59 -3.51 2.06
N THR A 24 2.50 -4.84 2.04
CA THR A 24 1.78 -5.59 1.01
C THR A 24 0.28 -5.29 1.04
N GLU A 25 -0.32 -5.22 2.23
CA GLU A 25 -1.73 -4.87 2.40
C GLU A 25 -2.02 -3.42 1.98
N ILE A 26 -1.14 -2.47 2.31
CA ILE A 26 -1.25 -1.08 1.88
C ILE A 26 -1.24 -1.01 0.34
N GLU A 27 -0.25 -1.62 -0.30
CA GLU A 27 -0.14 -1.60 -1.78
C GLU A 27 -1.35 -2.26 -2.44
N LYS A 28 -1.82 -3.38 -1.89
CA LYS A 28 -3.03 -4.05 -2.35
C LYS A 28 -4.25 -3.13 -2.25
N ASN A 29 -4.48 -2.53 -1.09
CA ASN A 29 -5.66 -1.69 -0.84
C ASN A 29 -5.62 -0.41 -1.70
N GLU A 30 -4.44 0.18 -1.90
CA GLU A 30 -4.26 1.31 -2.81
C GLU A 30 -4.62 0.94 -4.25
N ASN A 31 -4.17 -0.22 -4.73
CA ASN A 31 -4.49 -0.71 -6.06
C ASN A 31 -5.99 -1.02 -6.21
N GLU A 32 -6.62 -1.64 -5.22
CA GLU A 32 -8.07 -1.87 -5.20
C GLU A 32 -8.85 -0.55 -5.23
N LEU A 33 -8.45 0.45 -4.43
CA LEU A 33 -9.07 1.76 -4.42
C LEU A 33 -8.96 2.47 -5.78
N LYS A 34 -7.79 2.45 -6.41
CA LYS A 34 -7.59 3.02 -7.74
C LYS A 34 -8.49 2.35 -8.78
N ASN A 35 -8.63 1.03 -8.73
CA ASN A 35 -9.51 0.30 -9.63
C ASN A 35 -10.97 0.71 -9.42
N LEU A 36 -11.46 0.75 -8.17
CA LEU A 36 -12.83 1.18 -7.85
C LEU A 36 -13.11 2.61 -8.33
N LEU A 37 -12.15 3.52 -8.18
CA LEU A 37 -12.28 4.90 -8.67
C LEU A 37 -12.32 4.96 -10.20
N SER A 38 -11.54 4.13 -10.89
CA SER A 38 -11.50 4.09 -12.36
C SER A 38 -12.79 3.57 -13.00
N GLU A 39 -13.58 2.80 -12.24
CA GLU A 39 -14.88 2.28 -12.68
C GLU A 39 -16.02 3.31 -12.56
N LEU A 40 -15.78 4.43 -11.84
CA LEU A 40 -16.77 5.49 -11.72
C LEU A 40 -16.91 6.24 -13.04
N ASN A 41 -18.16 6.51 -13.41
CA ASN A 41 -18.51 7.29 -14.59
C ASN A 41 -19.10 8.64 -14.17
N GLY A 42 -18.77 9.68 -14.93
CA GLY A 42 -19.30 11.02 -14.77
C GLY A 42 -19.14 11.81 -16.06
N ASP A 43 -19.36 13.12 -15.98
CA ASP A 43 -19.09 14.02 -17.09
C ASP A 43 -17.57 14.21 -17.32
N GLU A 44 -17.20 15.05 -18.28
CA GLU A 44 -15.80 15.27 -18.62
C GLU A 44 -14.98 15.85 -17.45
N TYR A 45 -15.60 16.66 -16.59
CA TYR A 45 -14.93 17.27 -15.44
C TYR A 45 -14.79 16.27 -14.29
N ASP A 46 -15.82 15.45 -14.05
CA ASP A 46 -15.76 14.36 -13.07
C ASP A 46 -14.62 13.39 -13.41
N LYS A 47 -14.52 12.97 -14.67
CA LYS A 47 -13.45 12.06 -15.13
C LYS A 47 -12.07 12.65 -14.91
N LYS A 48 -11.86 13.93 -15.25
CA LYS A 48 -10.58 14.62 -15.00
C LYS A 48 -10.25 14.71 -13.51
N ALA A 49 -11.24 14.95 -12.67
CA ALA A 49 -11.04 15.01 -11.21
C ALA A 49 -10.70 13.63 -10.64
N LEU A 50 -11.36 12.57 -11.12
CA LEU A 50 -11.08 11.18 -10.73
C LEU A 50 -9.68 10.75 -11.17
N ASP A 51 -9.26 11.09 -12.39
CA ASP A 51 -7.92 10.78 -12.89
C ASP A 51 -6.82 11.45 -12.03
N GLU A 52 -6.99 12.72 -11.66
CA GLU A 52 -6.03 13.42 -10.80
C GLU A 52 -6.02 12.84 -9.37
N LEU A 53 -7.19 12.46 -8.84
CA LEU A 53 -7.29 11.80 -7.54
C LEU A 53 -6.56 10.44 -7.55
N ILE A 54 -6.76 9.62 -8.58
CA ILE A 54 -6.07 8.34 -8.77
C ILE A 54 -4.55 8.55 -8.83
N LYS A 55 -4.10 9.60 -9.52
CA LYS A 55 -2.68 9.94 -9.62
C LYS A 55 -2.07 10.35 -8.27
N ILE A 56 -2.78 11.13 -7.46
CA ILE A 56 -2.35 11.50 -6.10
C ILE A 56 -2.26 10.25 -5.22
N LEU A 57 -3.27 9.38 -5.27
CA LEU A 57 -3.34 8.15 -4.49
C LEU A 57 -2.33 7.08 -4.93
N GLY A 58 -1.91 7.07 -6.19
CA GLY A 58 -0.88 6.17 -6.71
C GLY A 58 0.56 6.55 -6.33
N GLY A 59 0.73 7.65 -5.59
CA GLY A 59 2.02 8.22 -5.25
C GLY A 59 2.63 9.00 -6.42
N ILE A 60 3.20 10.15 -6.12
CA ILE A 60 4.15 10.79 -7.05
C ILE A 60 5.37 9.88 -7.01
N LYS A 61 5.62 9.11 -8.09
CA LYS A 61 6.94 8.50 -8.30
C LYS A 61 7.92 9.67 -8.37
N ASN A 62 8.57 9.97 -7.24
CA ASN A 62 9.75 10.80 -7.23
C ASN A 62 10.82 9.98 -7.96
N GLU A 63 11.09 10.34 -9.20
CA GLU A 63 12.27 9.87 -9.93
C GLU A 63 13.56 10.20 -9.15
#